data_AF-A0A7Y2IYM0-F1
#
_entry.id   AF-A0A7Y2IYM0-F1
#
_cell.length_a   1.000
_cell.length_b   1.000
_cell.length_c   1.000
_cell.angle_alpha   90.00
_cell.angle_beta   90.00
_cell.angle_gamma   90.00
#
_symmetry.space_group_name_H-M   'P 1'
#
loop_
_entity.id
_entity.type
_entity.pdbx_description
1 polymer ?
#
loop_
_entity_poly.entity_id
_entity_poly.type
_entity_poly.pdbx_seq_one_letter_code
_entity_poly.pdbx_strand_id
1 'polypeptide(L)'
;MRQWRELGGTAIIRKDVAFAEYFELDSTLLELVQPEIVLSPVFSSNFDCADLSLRLSDLGFTGSYRALATELPRPAMVEREIRVLCPTLDFAIADLHDLYRSV
;
A
#
# COMPACT_ATOMS: atom_id res chain seq x y z
N MET A 1 10.75 -10.32 -8.76
CA MET A 1 9.85 -9.28 -9.32
C MET A 1 9.59 -9.42 -10.83
N ARG A 2 9.87 -10.56 -11.50
CA ARG A 2 9.68 -10.69 -12.96
C ARG A 2 8.43 -11.53 -13.34
N GLN A 3 7.99 -12.42 -12.45
CA GLN A 3 6.95 -13.43 -12.73
C GLN A 3 5.49 -12.91 -12.71
N TRP A 4 5.21 -11.73 -12.12
CA TRP A 4 3.84 -11.20 -11.97
C TRP A 4 3.27 -10.56 -13.25
N ARG A 5 4.13 -10.08 -14.15
CA ARG A 5 3.76 -9.31 -15.35
C ARG A 5 3.26 -10.23 -16.45
N GLU A 6 3.63 -11.50 -16.38
CA GLU A 6 3.31 -12.51 -17.40
C GLU A 6 1.91 -13.11 -17.20
N LEU A 7 1.24 -12.87 -16.06
CA LEU A 7 -0.06 -13.47 -15.71
C LEU A 7 -1.27 -12.56 -15.88
N GLY A 8 -1.10 -11.32 -16.37
CA GLY A 8 -2.23 -10.46 -16.73
C GLY A 8 -3.11 -10.04 -15.55
N GLY A 9 -2.69 -8.98 -14.84
CA GLY A 9 -3.54 -8.04 -14.10
C GLY A 9 -4.79 -8.61 -13.42
N THR A 10 -4.62 -9.70 -12.68
CA THR A 10 -5.68 -10.31 -11.89
C THR A 10 -5.15 -10.52 -10.49
N ALA A 11 -5.88 -10.01 -9.49
CA ALA A 11 -5.50 -10.15 -8.10
C ALA A 11 -5.28 -11.63 -7.71
N ILE A 12 -4.10 -11.93 -7.15
CA ILE A 12 -3.74 -13.27 -6.67
C ILE A 12 -3.99 -13.32 -5.17
N ILE A 13 -4.97 -14.13 -4.75
CA ILE A 13 -5.27 -14.36 -3.33
C ILE A 13 -4.58 -15.64 -2.88
N ARG A 14 -3.66 -15.51 -1.92
CA ARG A 14 -3.09 -16.60 -1.13
C ARG A 14 -3.63 -16.50 0.29
N LYS A 15 -3.49 -17.60 1.04
CA LYS A 15 -4.18 -17.87 2.32
C LYS A 15 -4.45 -16.64 3.20
N ASP A 16 -3.50 -15.71 3.31
CA ASP A 16 -3.63 -14.47 4.09
C ASP A 16 -3.10 -13.21 3.36
N VAL A 17 -2.81 -13.29 2.05
CA VAL A 17 -2.21 -12.19 1.29
C VAL A 17 -2.81 -12.13 -0.11
N ALA A 18 -3.32 -10.95 -0.50
CA ALA A 18 -3.71 -10.65 -1.86
C ALA A 18 -2.67 -9.74 -2.53
N PHE A 19 -2.32 -10.02 -3.77
CA PHE A 19 -1.53 -9.14 -4.63
C PHE A 19 -2.43 -8.59 -5.71
N ALA A 20 -2.45 -7.28 -5.92
CA ALA A 20 -3.23 -6.62 -6.96
C ALA A 20 -2.42 -5.46 -7.55
N GLU A 21 -2.66 -5.15 -8.81
CA GLU A 21 -2.17 -3.93 -9.46
C GLU A 21 -2.99 -2.72 -9.02
N TYR A 22 -2.39 -1.53 -9.09
CA TYR A 22 -3.04 -0.29 -8.66
C TYR A 22 -4.38 -0.04 -9.38
N PHE A 23 -4.46 -0.37 -10.68
CA PHE A 23 -5.68 -0.17 -11.48
C PHE A 23 -6.80 -1.16 -11.14
N GLU A 24 -6.50 -2.25 -10.43
CA GLU A 24 -7.49 -3.23 -9.96
C GLU A 24 -8.12 -2.80 -8.63
N LEU A 25 -7.58 -1.77 -7.97
CA LEU A 25 -8.07 -1.31 -6.67
C LEU A 25 -9.40 -0.55 -6.80
N ASP A 26 -10.47 -1.24 -6.47
CA ASP A 26 -11.82 -0.71 -6.35
C ASP A 26 -12.53 -1.23 -5.08
N SER A 27 -13.77 -0.81 -4.87
CA SER A 27 -14.57 -1.23 -3.72
C SER A 27 -14.86 -2.73 -3.73
N THR A 28 -15.06 -3.31 -4.91
CA THR A 28 -15.33 -4.75 -5.08
C THR A 28 -14.16 -5.58 -4.57
N LEU A 29 -12.92 -5.19 -4.91
CA LEU A 29 -11.72 -5.87 -4.45
C LEU A 29 -11.57 -5.74 -2.93
N LEU A 30 -11.80 -4.55 -2.36
CA LEU A 30 -11.72 -4.34 -0.91
C LEU A 30 -12.77 -5.14 -0.14
N GLU A 31 -14.01 -5.23 -0.64
CA GLU A 31 -15.07 -6.05 -0.03
C GLU A 31 -14.79 -7.55 -0.11
N LEU A 32 -14.15 -8.00 -1.21
CA LEU A 32 -13.78 -9.39 -1.40
C LEU A 32 -12.62 -9.82 -0.49
N VAL A 33 -11.57 -8.99 -0.43
CA VAL A 33 -10.34 -9.32 0.30
C VAL A 33 -10.45 -8.97 1.79
N GLN A 34 -11.22 -7.93 2.14
CA GLN A 34 -11.32 -7.34 3.48
C GLN A 34 -9.95 -7.17 4.16
N PRO A 35 -9.01 -6.45 3.51
CA PRO A 35 -7.66 -6.37 4.03
C PRO A 35 -7.64 -5.58 5.35
N GLU A 36 -6.92 -6.09 6.34
CA GLU A 36 -6.59 -5.32 7.55
C GLU A 36 -5.40 -4.38 7.31
N ILE A 37 -4.52 -4.77 6.39
CA ILE A 37 -3.28 -4.04 6.06
C ILE A 37 -3.11 -4.00 4.53
N VAL A 38 -2.81 -2.81 4.01
CA VAL A 38 -2.34 -2.62 2.63
C VAL A 38 -0.85 -2.30 2.66
N LEU A 39 -0.08 -2.94 1.78
CA LEU A 39 1.35 -2.73 1.61
C LEU A 39 1.65 -2.31 0.18
N SER A 40 2.47 -1.28 -0.02
CA SER A 40 3.00 -0.92 -1.34
C SER A 40 4.38 -0.30 -1.21
N PRO A 41 5.20 -0.26 -2.27
CA PRO A 41 6.36 0.64 -2.31
C PRO A 41 5.93 2.10 -2.11
N VAL A 42 6.82 2.94 -1.54
CA VAL A 42 6.64 4.41 -1.52
C VAL A 42 6.60 4.96 -2.95
N PHE A 43 7.44 4.43 -3.84
CA PHE A 43 7.51 4.79 -5.25
C PHE A 43 7.39 3.55 -6.13
N SER A 44 6.54 3.61 -7.16
CA SER A 44 6.47 2.62 -8.22
C SER A 44 6.51 3.31 -9.60
N SER A 45 6.48 2.53 -10.68
CA SER A 45 6.42 3.09 -12.04
C SER A 45 5.05 3.68 -12.39
N ASN A 46 3.99 3.30 -11.69
CA ASN A 46 2.61 3.56 -12.10
C ASN A 46 1.83 4.43 -11.09
N PHE A 47 2.27 4.49 -9.84
CA PHE A 47 1.66 5.25 -8.74
C PHE A 47 2.69 5.48 -7.63
N ASP A 48 2.45 6.43 -6.75
CA ASP A 48 3.17 6.58 -5.50
C ASP A 48 2.26 6.42 -4.26
N CYS A 49 2.87 6.45 -3.07
CA CYS A 49 2.10 6.30 -1.84
C CYS A 49 1.04 7.39 -1.60
N ALA A 50 1.18 8.59 -2.20
CA ALA A 50 0.17 9.62 -2.09
C ALA A 50 -1.05 9.28 -2.97
N ASP A 51 -0.81 8.84 -4.21
CA ASP A 51 -1.88 8.35 -5.10
C ASP A 51 -2.69 7.24 -4.43
N LEU A 52 -2.01 6.23 -3.86
CA LEU A 52 -2.67 5.12 -3.19
C LEU A 52 -3.37 5.54 -1.89
N SER A 53 -2.80 6.47 -1.13
CA SER A 53 -3.45 7.01 0.07
C SER A 53 -4.77 7.69 -0.25
N LEU A 54 -4.79 8.51 -1.31
CA LEU A 54 -6.01 9.19 -1.77
C LEU A 54 -7.04 8.17 -2.23
N ARG A 55 -6.62 7.17 -3.01
CA ARG A 55 -7.51 6.10 -3.51
C ARG A 55 -8.12 5.28 -2.38
N LEU A 56 -7.32 4.85 -1.40
CA LEU A 56 -7.81 4.10 -0.25
C LEU A 56 -8.79 4.93 0.59
N SER A 57 -8.48 6.22 0.80
CA SER A 57 -9.36 7.13 1.51
C SER A 57 -10.69 7.35 0.79
N ASP A 58 -10.68 7.50 -0.54
CA ASP A 58 -11.87 7.66 -1.37
C ASP A 58 -12.75 6.40 -1.35
N LEU A 59 -12.12 5.22 -1.32
CA LEU A 59 -12.81 3.93 -1.19
C LEU A 59 -13.27 3.62 0.25
N GLY A 60 -13.02 4.50 1.23
CA GLY A 60 -13.43 4.31 2.62
C GLY A 60 -12.68 3.19 3.34
N PHE A 61 -11.47 2.85 2.92
CA PHE A 61 -10.63 1.88 3.59
C PHE A 61 -10.30 2.33 5.02
N THR A 62 -10.48 1.43 5.99
CA THR A 62 -10.33 1.71 7.43
C THR A 62 -9.19 0.94 8.11
N GLY A 63 -8.48 0.09 7.36
CA GLY A 63 -7.31 -0.62 7.86
C GLY A 63 -6.05 0.24 7.84
N SER A 64 -4.91 -0.43 8.06
CA SER A 64 -3.59 0.21 8.08
C SER A 64 -2.96 0.21 6.68
N TYR A 65 -2.52 1.36 6.19
CA TYR A 65 -1.66 1.45 5.01
C TYR A 65 -0.20 1.64 5.44
N ARG A 66 0.69 0.76 4.97
CA ARG A 66 2.15 0.88 5.18
C ARG A 66 2.88 0.97 3.85
N ALA A 67 3.50 2.12 3.61
CA ALA A 67 4.36 2.29 2.45
C ALA A 67 5.78 1.81 2.77
N LEU A 68 6.27 0.84 2.01
CA LEU A 68 7.57 0.21 2.15
C LEU A 68 8.64 1.07 1.47
N ALA A 69 9.70 1.38 2.20
CA ALA A 69 10.89 2.02 1.64
C ALA A 69 12.16 1.41 2.22
N THR A 70 13.22 1.48 1.43
CA THR A 70 14.60 1.36 1.90
C THR A 70 15.22 2.75 1.85
N GLU A 71 15.59 3.29 3.02
CA GLU A 71 16.36 4.54 3.15
C GLU A 71 15.68 5.80 2.60
N LEU A 72 14.40 6.02 2.93
CA LEU A 72 13.72 7.26 2.52
C LEU A 72 14.27 8.46 3.31
N PRO A 73 14.74 9.54 2.65
CA PRO A 73 15.17 10.74 3.36
C PRO A 73 13.96 11.44 3.99
N ARG A 74 13.96 11.57 5.31
CA ARG A 74 12.93 12.26 6.12
C ARG A 74 11.51 11.68 5.95
N PRO A 75 11.27 10.41 6.33
CA PRO A 75 9.96 9.77 6.19
C PRO A 75 8.83 10.54 6.88
N ALA A 76 9.11 11.18 8.01
CA ALA A 76 8.16 12.01 8.73
C ALA A 76 7.58 13.18 7.89
N MET A 77 8.29 13.65 6.85
CA MET A 77 7.77 14.69 5.95
C MET A 77 6.62 14.14 5.10
N VAL A 78 6.81 12.96 4.51
CA VAL A 78 5.80 12.26 3.71
C VAL A 78 4.62 11.85 4.58
N GLU A 79 4.86 11.26 5.75
CA GLU A 79 3.78 10.89 6.68
C GLU A 79 2.93 12.09 7.10
N ARG A 80 3.55 13.25 7.32
CA ARG A 80 2.83 14.48 7.64
C ARG A 80 1.96 14.94 6.48
N GLU A 81 2.47 14.87 5.25
CA GLU A 81 1.72 15.24 4.05
C GLU A 81 0.51 14.32 3.85
N ILE A 82 0.71 13.00 3.93
CA ILE A 82 -0.39 12.04 3.83
C ILE A 82 -1.42 12.24 4.93
N ARG A 83 -1.01 12.52 6.17
CA ARG A 83 -1.96 12.79 7.27
C ARG A 83 -2.79 14.06 7.05
N VAL A 84 -2.24 15.05 6.34
CA VAL A 84 -3.00 16.25 5.97
C VAL A 84 -4.01 15.93 4.84
N LEU A 85 -3.61 15.12 3.86
CA LEU A 85 -4.45 14.75 2.72
C LEU A 85 -5.54 13.74 3.08
N CYS A 86 -5.22 12.75 3.90
CA CYS A 86 -6.08 11.63 4.30
C CYS A 86 -6.11 11.49 5.83
N PRO A 87 -6.81 12.37 6.56
CA PRO A 87 -6.73 12.43 8.03
C PRO A 87 -7.21 11.18 8.77
N THR A 88 -8.07 10.37 8.13
CA THR A 88 -8.65 9.16 8.71
C THR A 88 -7.88 7.89 8.34
N LEU A 89 -6.92 7.98 7.42
CA LEU A 89 -6.14 6.84 6.97
C LEU A 89 -5.00 6.58 7.96
N ASP A 90 -4.95 5.37 8.53
CA ASP A 90 -3.81 4.93 9.33
C ASP A 90 -2.61 4.66 8.40
N PHE A 91 -1.81 5.70 8.18
CA PHE A 91 -0.63 5.66 7.31
C PHE A 91 0.69 5.73 8.10
N ALA A 92 1.65 4.90 7.72
CA ALA A 92 3.04 5.02 8.14
C ALA A 92 3.99 4.50 7.06
N ILE A 93 5.23 4.98 7.08
CA ILE A 93 6.32 4.39 6.30
C ILE A 93 6.94 3.26 7.11
N ALA A 94 7.06 2.09 6.50
CA ALA A 94 7.76 0.95 7.08
C ALA A 94 9.14 0.82 6.43
N ASP A 95 10.19 0.97 7.23
CA ASP A 95 11.55 0.69 6.80
C ASP A 95 11.76 -0.83 6.73
N LEU A 96 12.06 -1.33 5.55
CA LEU A 96 12.31 -2.75 5.34
C LEU A 96 13.50 -3.26 6.16
N HIS A 97 14.49 -2.41 6.46
CA HIS A 97 15.65 -2.80 7.27
C HIS A 97 15.27 -3.11 8.73
N ASP A 98 14.26 -2.42 9.27
CA ASP A 98 13.80 -2.65 10.64
C ASP A 98 12.91 -3.90 10.75
N LEU A 99 12.22 -4.28 9.67
CA LEU A 99 11.51 -5.57 9.61
C LEU A 99 12.47 -6.77 9.69
N TYR A 100 13.67 -6.70 9.11
CA TYR A 100 14.64 -7.82 9.15
C TYR A 100 15.39 -7.96 10.48
N ARG A 101 15.43 -6.92 11.32
CA ARG A 101 16.09 -6.99 12.66
C ARG A 101 15.22 -7.60 13.76
N SER A 102 13.95 -7.85 13.47
CA SER A 102 12.94 -8.29 14.45
C SER A 102 12.73 -9.82 14.44
N VAL A 103 13.55 -10.56 13.70
CA VAL A 103 13.53 -12.02 13.53
C VAL A 103 14.89 -12.60 13.89
#